data_AF-A0A2P4NXF0-F1
#
_entry.id   AF-A0A2P4NXF0-F1
#
_cell.length_a   1.000
_cell.length_b   1.000
_cell.length_c   1.000
_cell.angle_alpha   90.00
_cell.angle_beta   90.00
_cell.angle_gamma   90.00
#
_symmetry.space_group_name_H-M   'P 1'
#
loop_
_entity.id
_entity.type
_entity.pdbx_description
1 polymer ?
#
loop_
_entity_poly.entity_id
_entity_poly.type
_entity_poly.pdbx_seq_one_letter_code
_entity_poly.pdbx_strand_id
1 'polypeptide(L)'
;MAPEILRKKPYTPASDIYSFSMIMWEFTSGIPPFNHEAHDHHFILSVYEGKRPKIMKSTPKCYINLIEKCWDLNPSNRPTIIMLENIVSEWIRCINKYYEINRNGNYKY
;
A
#
# COMPACT_ATOMS: atom_id res chain seq x y z
N MET A 1 11.21 3.29 -1.26
CA MET A 1 12.10 2.54 -0.34
C MET A 1 11.75 2.89 1.09
N ALA A 2 11.86 1.93 2.03
CA ALA A 2 11.54 2.18 3.43
C ALA A 2 12.50 3.18 4.09
N PRO A 3 12.03 4.06 5.01
CA PRO A 3 12.85 5.11 5.61
C PRO A 3 14.08 4.58 6.35
N GLU A 4 13.97 3.42 6.99
CA GLU A 4 15.09 2.80 7.70
C GLU A 4 16.22 2.35 6.77
N ILE A 5 15.89 1.90 5.55
CA ILE A 5 16.87 1.47 4.54
C ILE A 5 17.60 2.68 3.96
N LEU A 6 16.90 3.79 3.76
CA LEU A 6 17.52 5.06 3.34
C LEU A 6 18.55 5.55 4.37
N ARG A 7 18.42 5.15 5.65
CA ARG A 7 19.39 5.41 6.72
C ARG A 7 20.47 4.34 6.86
N LYS A 8 20.61 3.43 5.89
CA LYS A 8 21.55 2.31 5.92
C LYS A 8 21.38 1.39 7.14
N LYS A 9 20.16 1.32 7.71
CA LYS A 9 19.83 0.29 8.70
C LYS A 9 19.66 -1.06 7.99
N PRO A 10 19.81 -2.18 8.72
CA PRO A 10 19.62 -3.51 8.15
C PRO A 10 18.25 -3.65 7.51
N TYR A 11 18.24 -4.35 6.39
CA TYR A 11 17.01 -4.76 5.72
C TYR A 11 16.25 -5.79 6.55
N THR A 12 14.92 -5.67 6.52
CA THR A 12 14.01 -6.57 7.24
C THR A 12 12.79 -6.87 6.37
N PRO A 13 12.03 -7.95 6.65
CA PRO A 13 10.75 -8.18 6.00
C PRO A 13 9.77 -6.99 6.14
N ALA A 14 9.83 -6.24 7.25
CA ALA A 14 9.01 -5.04 7.42
C ALA A 14 9.35 -3.93 6.40
N SER A 15 10.55 -3.93 5.84
CA SER A 15 10.97 -3.01 4.77
C SER A 15 10.35 -3.38 3.41
N ASP A 16 10.08 -4.66 3.17
CA ASP A 16 9.29 -5.10 2.01
C ASP A 16 7.83 -4.69 2.15
N ILE A 17 7.26 -4.84 3.34
CA ILE A 17 5.88 -4.42 3.63
C ILE A 17 5.68 -2.93 3.34
N TYR A 18 6.66 -2.10 3.69
CA TYR A 18 6.66 -0.70 3.31
C TYR A 18 6.71 -0.52 1.80
N SER A 19 7.59 -1.25 1.10
CA SER A 19 7.70 -1.13 -0.36
C SER A 19 6.42 -1.61 -1.07
N PHE A 20 5.76 -2.64 -0.52
CA PHE A 20 4.47 -3.14 -0.99
C PHE A 20 3.38 -2.08 -0.87
N SER A 21 3.38 -1.25 0.19
CA SER A 21 2.45 -0.11 0.31
C SER A 21 2.56 0.88 -0.85
N MET A 22 3.76 1.06 -1.40
CA MET A 22 4.00 1.97 -2.51
C MET A 22 3.41 1.42 -3.81
N ILE A 23 3.52 0.10 -4.02
CA ILE A 23 2.87 -0.62 -5.13
C ILE A 23 1.34 -0.54 -4.98
N MET A 24 0.82 -0.78 -3.77
CA MET A 24 -0.62 -0.62 -3.49
C MET A 24 -1.10 0.79 -3.82
N TRP A 25 -0.35 1.82 -3.39
CA TRP A 25 -0.69 3.20 -3.70
C TRP A 25 -0.63 3.48 -5.21
N GLU A 26 0.38 2.98 -5.91
CA GLU A 26 0.53 3.09 -7.37
C GLU A 26 -0.67 2.47 -8.10
N PHE A 27 -1.18 1.32 -7.67
CA PHE A 27 -2.40 0.73 -8.23
C PHE A 27 -3.62 1.63 -8.10
N THR A 28 -3.73 2.39 -7.01
CA THR A 28 -4.86 3.31 -6.83
C THR A 28 -4.72 4.60 -7.61
N SER A 29 -3.48 5.03 -7.88
CA SER A 29 -3.20 6.33 -8.48
C SER A 29 -2.92 6.28 -9.98
N GLY A 30 -2.49 5.12 -10.49
CA GLY A 30 -2.05 4.94 -11.87
C GLY A 30 -0.74 5.67 -12.20
N ILE A 31 -0.01 6.19 -11.20
CA ILE A 31 1.25 6.91 -11.38
C ILE A 31 2.28 6.47 -10.34
N PRO A 32 3.60 6.61 -10.62
CA PRO A 32 4.62 6.32 -9.64
C PRO A 32 4.50 7.19 -8.37
N PRO A 33 4.77 6.63 -7.18
CA PRO A 33 4.77 7.40 -5.94
C PRO A 33 5.83 8.51 -6.00
N PHE A 34 5.41 9.72 -5.64
CA PHE A 34 6.27 10.92 -5.65
C PHE A 34 6.81 11.32 -7.04
N ASN A 35 6.08 11.01 -8.13
CA ASN A 35 6.49 11.29 -9.52
C ASN A 35 6.91 12.74 -9.84
N HIS A 36 6.56 13.71 -9.00
CA HIS A 36 6.86 15.15 -9.21
C HIS A 36 7.91 15.70 -8.24
N GLU A 37 8.53 14.85 -7.43
CA GLU A 37 9.48 15.24 -6.39
C GLU A 37 10.91 14.99 -6.85
N ALA A 38 11.81 15.95 -6.59
CA ALA A 38 13.23 15.71 -6.77
C ALA A 38 13.70 14.67 -5.73
N HIS A 39 14.33 13.59 -6.17
CA HIS A 39 14.81 12.52 -5.29
C HIS A 39 16.16 12.87 -4.64
N ASP A 40 16.22 14.03 -3.98
CA ASP A 40 17.40 14.55 -3.30
C ASP A 40 17.42 14.19 -1.80
N HIS A 41 18.43 14.69 -1.08
CA HIS A 41 18.57 14.44 0.36
C HIS A 41 17.45 15.09 1.20
N HIS A 42 16.86 16.21 0.75
CA HIS A 42 15.73 16.83 1.43
C HIS A 42 14.47 15.97 1.29
N PHE A 43 14.26 15.37 0.12
CA PHE A 43 13.18 14.43 -0.10
C PHE A 43 13.30 13.20 0.82
N ILE A 44 14.49 12.60 0.91
CA ILE A 44 14.75 11.48 1.82
C ILE A 44 14.41 11.85 3.27
N LEU A 45 14.81 13.04 3.71
CA LEU A 45 14.49 13.54 5.06
C LEU A 45 12.98 13.70 5.25
N SER A 46 12.27 14.28 4.29
CA SER A 46 10.82 14.46 4.37
C SER A 46 10.06 13.13 4.48
N VAL A 47 10.50 12.08 3.75
CA VAL A 47 9.92 10.73 3.84
C VAL A 47 10.13 10.14 5.24
N TYR A 48 11.29 10.40 5.84
CA TYR A 48 11.59 10.02 7.22
C TYR A 48 10.75 10.78 8.25
N GLU A 49 10.44 12.05 7.99
CA GLU A 49 9.56 12.88 8.83
C GLU A 49 8.06 12.55 8.66
N GLY A 50 7.73 11.60 7.78
CA GLY A 50 6.35 11.13 7.60
C GLY A 50 5.67 11.65 6.34
N LYS A 51 6.39 12.29 5.40
CA LYS A 51 5.84 12.59 4.08
C LYS A 51 5.36 11.30 3.41
N ARG A 52 4.12 11.30 2.93
CA ARG A 52 3.49 10.18 2.22
C ARG A 52 2.82 10.67 0.94
N PRO A 53 2.66 9.80 -0.08
CA PRO A 53 1.88 10.13 -1.25
C PRO A 53 0.42 10.47 -0.88
N LYS A 54 -0.20 11.38 -1.62
CA LYS A 54 -1.58 11.78 -1.38
C LYS A 54 -2.52 10.62 -1.71
N ILE A 55 -3.39 10.25 -0.77
CA ILE A 55 -4.42 9.24 -1.00
C ILE A 55 -5.49 9.78 -1.97
N MET A 56 -5.89 8.97 -2.95
CA MET A 56 -6.98 9.32 -3.86
C MET A 56 -8.33 9.22 -3.17
N LYS A 57 -9.22 10.19 -3.43
CA LYS A 57 -10.55 10.25 -2.80
C LYS A 57 -11.44 9.04 -3.15
N SER A 58 -11.19 8.41 -4.29
CA SER A 58 -11.92 7.23 -4.76
C SER A 58 -11.43 5.91 -4.15
N THR A 59 -10.30 5.92 -3.41
CA THR A 59 -9.75 4.70 -2.82
C THR A 59 -10.66 4.18 -1.71
N PRO A 60 -11.05 2.90 -1.72
CA PRO A 60 -11.86 2.31 -0.64
C PRO A 60 -11.19 2.43 0.73
N LYS A 61 -11.98 2.74 1.78
CA LYS A 61 -11.45 2.99 3.13
C LYS A 61 -10.66 1.81 3.70
N CYS A 62 -11.06 0.57 3.43
CA CYS A 62 -10.32 -0.62 3.84
C CYS A 62 -8.91 -0.66 3.22
N TYR A 63 -8.79 -0.26 1.97
CA TYR A 63 -7.52 -0.20 1.24
C TYR A 63 -6.63 0.93 1.76
N ILE A 64 -7.21 2.12 2.02
CA ILE A 64 -6.50 3.24 2.65
C ILE A 64 -5.90 2.81 3.99
N ASN A 65 -6.73 2.22 4.86
CA ASN A 65 -6.27 1.79 6.18
C ASN A 65 -5.13 0.75 6.08
N LEU A 66 -5.16 -0.12 5.07
CA LEU A 66 -4.11 -1.12 4.87
C LEU A 66 -2.82 -0.50 4.36
N ILE A 67 -2.87 0.37 3.34
CA ILE A 67 -1.70 1.13 2.88
C ILE A 67 -1.08 1.88 4.06
N GLU A 68 -1.93 2.54 4.86
CA GLU A 68 -1.48 3.35 5.99
C GLU A 68 -0.74 2.54 7.04
N LYS A 69 -1.21 1.32 7.31
CA LYS A 69 -0.54 0.39 8.21
C LYS A 69 0.78 -0.14 7.63
N CYS A 70 0.82 -0.40 6.33
CA CYS A 70 2.03 -0.92 5.67
C CYS A 70 3.16 0.11 5.60
N TRP A 71 2.85 1.41 5.46
CA TRP A 71 3.86 2.48 5.38
C TRP A 71 4.14 3.20 6.70
N ASP A 72 3.79 2.60 7.83
CA ASP A 72 4.05 3.15 9.15
C ASP A 72 5.56 3.45 9.31
N LEU A 73 5.88 4.57 9.96
CA LEU A 73 7.25 4.97 10.24
C LEU A 73 7.97 3.94 11.11
N ASN A 74 7.27 3.35 12.08
CA ASN A 74 7.79 2.28 12.92
C ASN A 74 7.61 0.93 12.22
N PRO A 75 8.71 0.23 11.85
CA PRO A 75 8.63 -1.09 11.22
C PRO A 75 7.82 -2.13 12.04
N SER A 76 7.80 -2.02 13.37
CA SER A 76 7.07 -2.94 14.25
C SER A 76 5.55 -2.79 14.20
N ASN A 77 5.04 -1.65 13.72
CA ASN A 77 3.59 -1.43 13.56
C ASN A 77 3.05 -2.02 12.25
N ARG A 78 3.95 -2.34 11.30
CA ARG A 78 3.60 -2.85 9.99
C ARG A 78 3.09 -4.30 10.10
N PRO A 79 2.10 -4.70 9.29
CA PRO A 79 1.63 -6.08 9.30
C PRO A 79 2.72 -7.04 8.81
N THR A 80 2.62 -8.31 9.19
CA THR A 80 3.44 -9.36 8.55
C THR A 80 2.88 -9.71 7.18
N ILE A 81 3.67 -10.39 6.36
CA ILE A 81 3.20 -10.87 5.05
C ILE A 81 2.01 -11.82 5.18
N ILE A 82 1.97 -12.64 6.24
CA ILE A 82 0.86 -13.55 6.54
C ILE A 82 -0.41 -12.75 6.86
N MET A 83 -0.31 -11.66 7.61
CA MET A 83 -1.48 -10.82 7.88
C MET A 83 -1.99 -10.14 6.60
N LEU A 84 -1.09 -9.70 5.72
CA LEU A 84 -1.47 -9.12 4.43
C LEU A 84 -2.16 -10.11 3.52
N GLU A 85 -1.59 -11.31 3.38
CA GLU A 85 -2.15 -12.38 2.56
C GLU A 85 -3.56 -12.73 3.03
N ASN A 86 -3.75 -12.93 4.34
CA ASN A 86 -5.09 -13.17 4.91
C ASN A 86 -6.09 -12.05 4.58
N ILE A 87 -5.71 -10.78 4.74
CA ILE A 87 -6.60 -9.64 4.46
C ILE A 87 -6.99 -9.60 2.98
N VAL A 88 -6.01 -9.74 2.08
CA VAL A 88 -6.24 -9.70 0.63
C VAL A 88 -7.06 -10.89 0.17
N SER A 89 -6.76 -12.10 0.66
CA SER A 89 -7.51 -13.32 0.38
C SER A 89 -8.98 -13.19 0.82
N GLU A 90 -9.25 -12.60 1.98
CA GLU A 90 -10.61 -12.33 2.44
C GLU A 90 -11.35 -11.31 1.57
N TRP A 91 -10.68 -10.27 1.07
CA TRP A 91 -11.27 -9.33 0.12
C TRP A 91 -11.62 -10.02 -1.20
N ILE A 92 -10.70 -10.81 -1.76
CA ILE A 92 -10.93 -11.56 -3.00
C ILE A 92 -12.10 -12.53 -2.82
N ARG A 93 -12.17 -13.24 -1.70
CA ARG A 93 -13.29 -14.13 -1.36
C ARG A 93 -14.63 -13.38 -1.34
N CYS A 94 -14.68 -12.22 -0.70
CA CYS A 94 -15.89 -11.39 -0.65
C CYS A 94 -16.31 -10.92 -2.04
N ILE A 95 -15.36 -10.45 -2.85
CA ILE A 95 -15.59 -9.98 -4.22
C ILE A 95 -16.10 -11.11 -5.11
N ASN A 96 -15.45 -12.28 -5.08
CA ASN A 96 -15.86 -13.45 -5.86
C ASN A 96 -17.27 -13.90 -5.49
N LYS A 97 -17.58 -13.99 -4.20
CA LYS A 97 -18.93 -14.33 -3.71
C LYS A 97 -19.98 -13.32 -4.18
N TYR A 98 -19.65 -12.02 -4.17
CA TYR A 98 -20.54 -10.99 -4.69
C TYR A 98 -20.84 -11.22 -6.17
N TYR A 99 -19.83 -11.49 -7.00
CA TYR A 99 -20.03 -11.75 -8.42
C TYR A 99 -20.78 -13.06 -8.68
N GLU A 100 -20.57 -14.11 -7.90
CA GLU A 100 -21.31 -15.36 -8.00
C GLU A 100 -22.81 -15.16 -7.72
N ILE A 101 -23.15 -14.45 -6.65
CA ILE A 101 -24.55 -14.18 -6.27
C ILE A 101 -25.24 -13.27 -7.29
N ASN A 102 -24.53 -12.26 -7.79
CA ASN A 102 -25.09 -11.25 -8.70
C ASN A 102 -24.90 -11.60 -10.18
N ARG A 103 -24.49 -12.83 -10.49
CA ARG A 103 -24.40 -13.37 -11.85
C ARG A 103 -25.79 -13.68 -12.41
N ASN A 104 -26.71 -12.73 -12.35
CA ASN A 104 -27.92 -12.76 -13.16
C ASN A 104 -27.44 -12.61 -14.61
N GLY A 105 -27.65 -13.63 -15.44
CA GLY A 105 -27.00 -13.85 -16.74
C GLY A 105 -27.29 -12.84 -17.87
N ASN A 106 -27.25 -11.54 -17.59
CA ASN A 106 -27.51 -10.45 -18.53
C ASN A 106 -26.40 -9.38 -18.57
N TYR A 107 -25.15 -9.73 -18.26
CA TYR A 107 -24.02 -8.85 -18.63
C TYR A 107 -23.66 -9.11 -20.10
N LYS A 108 -24.32 -8.40 -21.00
CA LYS A 108 -23.83 -8.19 -22.37
C LYS A 108 -22.75 -7.11 -22.29
N TYR A 109 -21.49 -7.52 -22.40
CA TYR A 109 -20.42 -6.62 -22.79
C TYR A 109 -20.49 -6.38 -24.30
#